data_AF-A0A8D9B8H8-F1
#
_entry.id   AF-A0A8D9B8H8-F1
#
_cell.length_a   1.000
_cell.length_b   1.000
_cell.length_c   1.000
_cell.angle_alpha   90.00
_cell.angle_beta   90.00
_cell.angle_gamma   90.00
#
_symmetry.space_group_name_H-M   'P 1'
#
loop_
_entity.id
_entity.type
_entity.pdbx_description
1 polymer ?
#
loop_
_entity_poly.entity_id
_entity_poly.type
_entity_poly.pdbx_seq_one_letter_code
_entity_poly.pdbx_strand_id
1 'polypeptide(L)'
;PLPFFLNSYCDSLGNFIRRNIFLTSYNYQISFIKIYNINSEFSSLKGVKENIQDIIFNIKKILFKIENDLIAYLIIKKTGPCIIRAKDIFSDKKVIIFNPNIIIANITKKINFFLIF
;
A
#
# COMPACT_ATOMS: atom_id res chain seq x y z
N PRO A 1 -46.39 -3.09 21.74
CA PRO A 1 -46.00 -3.14 20.32
C PRO A 1 -45.14 -1.92 19.95
N LEU A 2 -43.82 -1.99 20.21
CA LEU A 2 -42.88 -0.99 19.69
C LEU A 2 -42.81 -1.13 18.16
N PRO A 3 -42.68 -0.02 17.43
CA PRO A 3 -43.19 0.05 16.08
C PRO A 3 -42.20 -0.57 15.10
N PHE A 4 -42.71 -1.50 14.28
CA PHE A 4 -42.03 -2.07 13.11
C PHE A 4 -41.41 -1.00 12.20
N PHE A 5 -41.97 0.22 12.24
CA PHE A 5 -41.44 1.42 11.59
C PHE A 5 -40.00 1.76 12.00
N LEU A 6 -39.58 1.60 13.26
CA LEU A 6 -38.23 1.99 13.67
C LEU A 6 -37.15 1.16 12.95
N ASN A 7 -37.41 -0.14 12.71
CA ASN A 7 -36.45 -1.03 12.05
C ASN A 7 -36.19 -0.61 10.60
N SER A 8 -37.25 -0.31 9.83
CA SER A 8 -37.10 0.11 8.43
C SER A 8 -36.37 1.45 8.28
N TYR A 9 -36.50 2.35 9.27
CA TYR A 9 -35.73 3.61 9.31
C TYR A 9 -34.26 3.36 9.67
N CYS A 10 -33.96 2.49 10.63
CA CYS A 10 -32.60 2.10 10.97
C CYS A 10 -31.87 1.47 9.77
N ASP A 11 -32.55 0.61 9.00
CA ASP A 11 -31.97 0.00 7.79
C ASP A 11 -31.69 1.04 6.71
N SER A 12 -32.64 1.94 6.46
CA SER A 12 -32.49 3.02 5.49
C SER A 12 -31.37 4.00 5.87
N LEU A 13 -31.31 4.37 7.14
CA LEU A 13 -30.27 5.26 7.69
C LEU A 13 -28.89 4.58 7.68
N GLY A 14 -28.82 3.30 8.07
CA GLY A 14 -27.59 2.52 8.04
C GLY A 14 -27.04 2.38 6.62
N ASN A 15 -27.90 2.09 5.64
CA ASN A 15 -27.50 2.05 4.25
C ASN A 15 -27.06 3.41 3.71
N PHE A 16 -27.76 4.49 4.10
CA PHE A 16 -27.37 5.86 3.77
C PHE A 16 -25.97 6.19 4.32
N ILE A 17 -25.71 5.94 5.60
CA ILE A 17 -24.41 6.23 6.24
C ILE A 17 -23.31 5.40 5.60
N ARG A 18 -23.52 4.08 5.41
CA ARG A 18 -22.55 3.19 4.75
C ARG A 18 -22.19 3.72 3.37
N ARG A 19 -23.19 4.02 2.53
CA ARG A 19 -22.98 4.51 1.17
C ARG A 19 -22.27 5.86 1.16
N ASN A 20 -22.64 6.78 2.06
CA ASN A 20 -21.97 8.07 2.16
C ASN A 20 -20.51 7.93 2.56
N ILE A 21 -20.19 7.16 3.62
CA ILE A 21 -18.80 6.93 4.05
C ILE A 21 -17.96 6.36 2.90
N PHE A 22 -18.48 5.38 2.15
CA PHE A 22 -17.75 4.83 1.00
C PHE A 22 -17.55 5.86 -0.10
N LEU A 23 -18.57 6.65 -0.44
CA LEU A 23 -18.50 7.64 -1.52
C LEU A 23 -17.61 8.85 -1.18
N THR A 24 -17.52 9.24 0.10
CA THR A 24 -16.76 10.41 0.54
C THR A 24 -15.38 10.06 1.09
N SER A 25 -14.99 8.79 1.09
CA SER A 25 -13.67 8.36 1.55
C SER A 25 -12.57 8.78 0.55
N TYR A 26 -11.79 9.78 0.94
CA TYR A 26 -10.56 10.14 0.23
C TYR A 26 -9.44 9.20 0.65
N ASN A 27 -9.13 8.24 -0.21
CA ASN A 27 -8.02 7.31 -0.01
C ASN A 27 -6.91 7.58 -1.02
N TYR A 28 -5.67 7.54 -0.54
CA TYR A 28 -4.51 7.49 -1.43
C TYR A 28 -4.26 6.05 -1.84
N GLN A 29 -4.01 5.84 -3.14
CA GLN A 29 -3.70 4.52 -3.68
C GLN A 29 -2.49 4.61 -4.62
N ILE A 30 -1.70 3.53 -4.60
CA ILE A 30 -0.54 3.36 -5.48
C ILE A 30 -1.05 3.20 -6.91
N SER A 31 -0.65 4.13 -7.78
CA SER A 31 -1.09 4.16 -9.18
C SER A 31 -0.17 3.37 -10.10
N PHE A 32 1.13 3.35 -9.80
CA PHE A 32 2.13 2.71 -10.64
C PHE A 32 3.25 2.12 -9.77
N ILE A 33 3.86 1.03 -10.24
CA ILE A 33 5.02 0.42 -9.57
C ILE A 33 6.05 0.10 -10.65
N LYS A 34 7.28 0.54 -10.44
CA LYS A 34 8.43 0.20 -11.27
C LYS A 34 9.52 -0.41 -10.41
N ILE A 35 9.85 -1.65 -10.73
CA ILE A 35 10.94 -2.36 -10.09
C ILE A 35 12.01 -2.62 -11.14
N TYR A 36 13.26 -2.39 -10.77
CA TYR A 36 14.38 -2.49 -11.70
C TYR A 36 14.86 -3.93 -11.82
N ASN A 37 15.42 -4.28 -12.99
CA ASN A 37 15.90 -5.62 -13.34
C ASN A 37 14.83 -6.71 -13.31
N ILE A 38 13.63 -6.38 -13.82
CA ILE A 38 12.51 -7.30 -13.94
C ILE A 38 12.08 -7.41 -15.39
N ASN A 39 11.88 -8.64 -15.86
CA ASN A 39 11.42 -8.92 -17.22
C ASN A 39 9.89 -8.99 -17.30
N SER A 40 9.23 -9.46 -16.24
CA SER A 40 7.77 -9.59 -16.16
C SER A 40 7.31 -9.68 -14.71
N GLU A 41 6.07 -9.28 -14.42
CA GLU A 41 5.44 -9.35 -13.10
C GLU A 41 5.30 -10.78 -12.56
N PHE A 42 5.37 -11.78 -13.43
CA PHE A 42 5.30 -13.20 -13.06
C PHE A 42 6.68 -13.83 -12.79
N SER A 43 7.76 -13.04 -12.95
CA SER A 43 9.11 -13.53 -12.73
C SER A 43 9.51 -13.53 -11.24
N SER A 44 10.58 -14.25 -10.91
CA SER A 44 11.23 -14.16 -9.61
C SER A 44 12.54 -13.40 -9.74
N LEU A 45 12.78 -12.46 -8.82
CA LEU A 45 14.04 -11.73 -8.79
C LEU A 45 15.07 -12.55 -8.03
N LYS A 46 16.09 -13.06 -8.74
CA LYS A 46 17.17 -13.85 -8.12
C LYS A 46 17.75 -13.08 -6.94
N GLY A 47 17.73 -13.66 -5.74
CA GLY A 47 18.30 -13.06 -4.52
C GLY A 47 17.34 -12.21 -3.68
N VAL A 48 16.05 -12.16 -4.04
CA VAL A 48 14.94 -11.82 -3.15
C VAL A 48 14.15 -13.11 -2.87
N LYS A 49 13.63 -13.26 -1.65
CA LYS A 49 12.91 -14.48 -1.23
C LYS A 49 11.51 -14.55 -1.84
N GLU A 50 10.83 -13.41 -1.91
CA GLU A 50 9.46 -13.25 -2.37
C GLU A 50 9.37 -13.13 -3.90
N ASN A 51 8.24 -13.56 -4.48
CA ASN A 51 7.95 -13.31 -5.89
C ASN A 51 7.52 -11.86 -6.11
N ILE A 52 7.54 -11.39 -7.35
CA ILE A 52 7.18 -10.00 -7.68
C ILE A 52 5.73 -9.69 -7.36
N GLN A 53 4.83 -10.64 -7.61
CA GLN A 53 3.42 -10.52 -7.24
C GLN A 53 3.24 -10.33 -5.73
N ASP A 54 4.01 -11.07 -4.93
CA ASP A 54 3.98 -10.93 -3.46
C ASP A 54 4.47 -9.55 -3.03
N ILE A 55 5.52 -9.03 -3.68
CA ILE A 55 6.04 -7.67 -3.44
C ILE A 55 4.97 -6.64 -3.76
N ILE A 56 4.32 -6.74 -4.93
CA ILE A 56 3.21 -5.85 -5.33
C ILE A 56 2.07 -5.92 -4.31
N PHE A 57 1.71 -7.12 -3.86
CA PHE A 57 0.66 -7.32 -2.86
C PHE A 57 1.04 -6.72 -1.50
N ASN A 58 2.29 -6.90 -1.06
CA ASN A 58 2.77 -6.32 0.19
C ASN A 58 2.77 -4.78 0.13
N ILE A 59 3.15 -4.20 -1.00
CA ILE A 59 3.12 -2.74 -1.22
C ILE A 59 1.68 -2.21 -1.17
N LYS A 60 0.70 -2.91 -1.75
CA LYS A 60 -0.72 -2.54 -1.68
C LYS A 60 -1.30 -2.52 -0.25
N LYS A 61 -0.69 -3.22 0.71
CA LYS A 61 -1.11 -3.20 2.12
C LYS A 61 -0.60 -1.97 2.88
N ILE A 62 0.31 -1.20 2.32
CA ILE A 62 0.89 -0.03 2.97
C ILE A 62 -0.15 1.07 3.00
N LEU A 63 -0.39 1.62 4.19
CA LEU A 63 -1.31 2.71 4.42
C LEU A 63 -0.50 3.99 4.58
N PHE A 64 -0.72 4.94 3.69
CA PHE A 64 -0.03 6.21 3.70
C PHE A 64 -0.98 7.37 3.46
N LYS A 65 -0.58 8.55 3.94
CA LYS A 65 -1.24 9.83 3.69
C LYS A 65 -0.22 10.81 3.16
N ILE A 66 -0.61 11.58 2.15
CA ILE A 66 0.18 12.66 1.59
C ILE A 66 -0.35 13.97 2.19
N GLU A 67 0.51 14.78 2.80
CA GLU A 67 0.12 16.10 3.27
C GLU A 67 0.24 17.14 2.15
N ASN A 68 -0.81 17.94 1.96
CA ASN A 68 -0.83 19.11 1.06
C ASN A 68 -0.55 18.83 -0.42
N ASP A 69 -0.66 17.57 -0.86
CA ASP A 69 -0.32 17.14 -2.21
C ASP A 69 -1.25 16.03 -2.73
N LEU A 70 -1.41 15.97 -4.04
CA LEU A 70 -2.24 14.96 -4.72
C LEU A 70 -1.43 13.70 -5.10
N ILE A 71 -0.16 13.88 -5.45
CA ILE A 71 0.71 12.82 -5.97
C ILE A 71 2.07 12.94 -5.30
N ALA A 72 2.65 11.81 -4.88
CA ALA A 72 4.01 11.71 -4.38
C ALA A 72 4.69 10.48 -4.98
N TYR A 73 6.00 10.60 -5.24
CA TYR A 73 6.82 9.47 -5.61
C TYR A 73 7.49 8.89 -4.37
N LEU A 74 7.39 7.57 -4.23
CA LEU A 74 7.96 6.77 -3.16
C LEU A 74 9.08 5.92 -3.74
N ILE A 75 10.22 5.92 -3.05
CA ILE A 75 11.44 5.28 -3.52
C ILE A 75 11.96 4.35 -2.44
N ILE A 76 12.29 3.12 -2.83
CA ILE A 76 13.01 2.18 -1.98
C ILE A 76 14.31 1.84 -2.68
N LYS A 77 15.43 2.13 -1.99
CA LYS A 77 16.77 1.75 -2.43
C LYS A 77 17.49 1.04 -1.29
N LYS A 78 17.73 -0.26 -1.44
CA LYS A 78 18.46 -1.08 -0.47
C LYS A 78 19.46 -1.98 -1.17
N THR A 79 20.56 -2.26 -0.49
CA THR A 79 21.65 -3.07 -1.01
C THR A 79 22.06 -4.10 0.02
N GLY A 80 22.26 -5.36 -0.40
CA GLY A 80 22.73 -6.41 0.49
C GLY A 80 21.63 -7.32 1.04
N PRO A 81 21.99 -8.33 1.84
CA PRO A 81 21.00 -9.15 2.53
C PRO A 81 20.34 -8.33 3.65
N CYS A 82 19.07 -7.97 3.48
CA CYS A 82 18.33 -7.21 4.46
C CYS A 82 16.82 -7.38 4.25
N ILE A 83 16.07 -7.11 5.32
CA ILE A 83 14.60 -7.07 5.27
C ILE A 83 14.18 -5.64 4.96
N ILE A 84 13.50 -5.45 3.84
CA ILE A 84 12.91 -4.17 3.45
C ILE A 84 11.56 -4.05 4.15
N ARG A 85 11.38 -2.96 4.91
CA ARG A 85 10.12 -2.63 5.57
C ARG A 85 9.53 -1.34 5.03
N ALA A 86 8.25 -1.10 5.29
CA ALA A 86 7.58 0.15 4.91
C ALA A 86 8.27 1.39 5.48
N LYS A 87 8.88 1.32 6.66
CA LYS A 87 9.70 2.42 7.21
C LYS A 87 10.93 2.80 6.38
N ASP A 88 11.40 1.92 5.49
CA ASP A 88 12.56 2.17 4.64
C ASP A 88 12.18 2.95 3.35
N ILE A 89 10.91 3.31 3.19
CA ILE A 89 10.43 4.12 2.07
C ILE A 89 10.92 5.56 2.23
N PHE A 90 11.51 6.08 1.16
CA PHE A 90 11.89 7.47 1.02
C PHE A 90 10.87 8.21 0.15
N SER A 91 10.54 9.45 0.51
CA SER A 91 9.76 10.36 -0.33
C SER A 91 10.34 11.77 -0.25
N ASP A 92 10.21 12.50 -1.35
CA ASP A 92 10.55 13.92 -1.42
C ASP A 92 9.46 14.80 -0.75
N LYS A 93 8.22 14.28 -0.68
CA LYS A 93 7.07 14.96 -0.08
C LYS A 93 6.82 14.49 1.35
N LYS A 94 6.01 15.25 2.08
CA LYS A 94 5.53 14.87 3.41
C LYS A 94 4.53 13.73 3.31
N VAL A 95 5.04 12.50 3.32
CA VAL A 95 4.24 11.27 3.34
C VAL A 95 4.33 10.64 4.72
N ILE A 96 3.17 10.41 5.34
CA ILE A 96 3.03 9.73 6.62
C ILE A 96 2.68 8.27 6.35
N ILE A 97 3.50 7.35 6.85
CA ILE A 97 3.28 5.91 6.75
C ILE A 97 2.69 5.42 8.08
N PHE A 98 1.46 4.91 8.06
CA PHE A 98 0.76 4.48 9.27
C PHE A 98 1.20 3.09 9.76
N ASN A 99 1.69 2.24 8.84
CA ASN A 99 2.07 0.86 9.13
C ASN A 99 3.55 0.57 8.79
N PRO A 100 4.50 1.17 9.54
CA PRO A 100 5.94 1.12 9.25
C PRO A 100 6.57 -0.28 9.32
N ASN A 101 5.92 -1.22 10.01
CA ASN A 101 6.47 -2.55 10.29
C ASN A 101 6.17 -3.60 9.20
N ILE A 102 5.37 -3.27 8.19
CA ILE A 102 5.07 -4.19 7.09
C ILE A 102 6.36 -4.56 6.37
N ILE A 103 6.55 -5.86 6.17
CA ILE A 103 7.66 -6.40 5.38
C ILE A 103 7.24 -6.36 3.92
N ILE A 104 8.07 -5.74 3.08
CA ILE A 104 7.85 -5.65 1.64
C ILE A 104 8.52 -6.83 0.95
N ALA A 105 9.81 -6.99 1.21
CA ALA A 105 10.65 -8.03 0.64
C ALA A 105 11.85 -8.34 1.54
N ASN A 106 12.37 -9.54 1.43
CA ASN A 106 13.57 -10.01 2.09
C ASN A 106 14.65 -10.30 1.05
N ILE A 107 15.68 -9.46 1.03
CA ILE A 107 16.84 -9.66 0.17
C ILE A 107 17.76 -10.67 0.86
N THR A 108 18.08 -11.76 0.16
CA THR A 108 18.93 -12.85 0.67
C THR A 108 20.36 -12.78 0.14
N LYS A 109 20.57 -12.14 -1.01
CA LYS A 109 21.88 -12.02 -1.66
C LYS A 109 22.34 -10.56 -1.75
N LYS A 110 23.61 -10.34 -2.08
CA LYS A 110 24.18 -9.00 -2.26
C LYS A 110 23.73 -8.38 -3.59
N ILE A 111 22.51 -7.84 -3.60
CA ILE A 111 21.87 -7.25 -4.78
C ILE A 111 21.38 -5.85 -4.45
N ASN A 112 21.37 -4.99 -5.47
CA ASN A 112 20.80 -3.66 -5.39
C ASN A 112 19.32 -3.75 -5.73
N PHE A 113 18.46 -3.59 -4.74
CA PHE A 113 17.02 -3.50 -4.91
C PHE A 113 16.63 -2.04 -5.08
N PHE A 114 16.01 -1.72 -6.21
CA PHE A 114 15.51 -0.39 -6.51
C PHE A 114 14.07 -0.48 -7.01
N LEU A 115 13.19 0.26 -6.35
CA LEU A 115 11.75 0.24 -6.58
C LEU A 115 11.20 1.67 -6.42
N ILE A 116 10.35 2.08 -7.36
CA ILE A 116 9.68 3.40 -7.37
C ILE A 116 8.18 3.16 -7.55
N PHE A 117 7.35 3.86 -6.79
CA PHE A 117 5.89 3.76 -6.84
C PHE A 117 5.19 5.04 -6.37
#